data_AF-C9JXX7-F1
#
_entry.id   AF-C9JXX7-F1
#
_cell.length_a   1.000
_cell.length_b   1.000
_cell.length_c   1.000
_cell.angle_alpha   90.00
_cell.angle_beta   90.00
_cell.angle_gamma   90.00
#
_symmetry.space_group_name_H-M   'P 1'
#
loop_
_entity.id
_entity.type
_entity.pdbx_description
1 polymer ?
#
loop_
_entity_poly.entity_id
_entity_poly.type
_entity_poly.pdbx_seq_one_letter_code
_entity_poly.pdbx_strand_id
1 'polypeptide(L)'
;MGVTVQSQGPGGKVVTCAHRYEKRQHVNTKQESRDIFGRCYVLSQNLRIEDDMDGGDWSFCDGRLRGHEKFGSCQQGVAATFTKDFHYIVFGAPGTYNWKGIVRVEQKNNTFFDMNIFEDGPYEVGGETEHDESLVPVPANSYLGFSLDSGKGIVSKDEITFVSGAPRANHSGAVVLLKRDMKSAHLLPEHIFDGEGLASSFGYDVAVVDLNKDGWQDIVIGAPQYFDRDG
;
A
#
# COMPACT_ATOMS: atom_id res chain seq x y z
N MET A 1 17.10 0.11 0.92
CA MET A 1 16.31 -0.55 1.98
C MET A 1 16.16 0.43 3.13
N GLY A 2 15.09 0.35 3.92
CA GLY A 2 14.82 1.27 5.03
C GLY A 2 14.04 2.53 4.63
N VAL A 3 13.35 2.54 3.48
CA VAL A 3 12.52 3.70 3.08
C VAL A 3 11.29 3.86 3.99
N THR A 4 10.74 2.72 4.41
CA THR A 4 9.66 2.62 5.40
C THR A 4 10.07 1.56 6.41
N VAL A 5 9.73 1.82 7.67
CA VAL A 5 9.89 0.91 8.80
C VAL A 5 8.63 1.06 9.65
N GLN A 6 7.93 -0.04 9.90
CA GLN A 6 6.73 -0.05 10.74
C GLN A 6 6.81 -1.21 11.74
N SER A 7 6.23 -1.02 12.92
CA SER A 7 6.18 -2.01 13.99
C SER A 7 4.73 -2.28 14.38
N GLN A 8 4.41 -3.53 14.66
CA GLN A 8 3.15 -3.92 15.31
C GLN A 8 3.10 -3.56 16.81
N GLY A 9 4.14 -2.91 17.34
CA GLY A 9 4.25 -2.61 18.76
C GLY A 9 4.88 -3.75 19.59
N PRO A 10 4.79 -3.68 20.93
CA PRO A 10 5.47 -4.62 21.82
C PRO A 10 5.09 -6.08 21.55
N GLY A 11 6.10 -6.93 21.35
CA GLY A 11 5.92 -8.36 21.07
C GLY A 11 5.48 -8.70 19.64
N GLY A 12 5.24 -7.70 18.79
CA GLY A 12 4.86 -7.88 17.40
C GLY A 12 6.03 -7.91 16.42
N LYS A 13 5.71 -8.04 15.13
CA LYS A 13 6.69 -8.04 14.04
C LYS A 13 7.04 -6.63 13.57
N VAL A 14 8.14 -6.52 12.83
CA VAL A 14 8.61 -5.28 12.20
C VAL A 14 8.69 -5.49 10.70
N VAL A 15 8.19 -4.54 9.92
CA VAL A 15 8.32 -4.54 8.45
C VAL A 15 9.24 -3.40 8.01
N THR A 16 10.13 -3.66 7.06
CA THR A 16 10.91 -2.64 6.37
C THR A 16 11.01 -2.91 4.88
N CYS A 17 11.06 -1.87 4.05
CA CYS A 17 11.05 -2.06 2.59
C CYS A 17 12.21 -1.38 1.85
N ALA A 18 12.42 -1.87 0.64
CA ALA A 18 13.36 -1.41 -0.36
C ALA A 18 12.64 -1.21 -1.69
N HIS A 19 11.84 -0.14 -1.81
CA HIS A 19 11.04 0.16 -3.00
C HIS A 19 11.83 0.29 -4.32
N ARG A 20 13.15 0.50 -4.27
CA ARG A 20 14.04 0.53 -5.46
C ARG A 20 14.83 -0.77 -5.66
N TYR A 21 14.47 -1.85 -4.98
CA TYR A 21 15.04 -3.15 -5.23
C TYR A 21 14.79 -3.55 -6.69
N GLU A 22 15.86 -3.83 -7.43
CA GLU A 22 15.82 -4.15 -8.85
C GLU A 22 16.13 -5.63 -9.10
N LYS A 23 15.44 -6.23 -10.06
CA LYS A 23 15.76 -7.53 -10.62
C LYS A 23 16.31 -7.32 -12.02
N ARG A 24 17.55 -7.73 -12.24
CA ARG A 24 18.24 -7.62 -13.54
C ARG A 24 18.25 -8.97 -14.24
N GLN A 25 17.98 -8.96 -15.53
CA GLN A 25 18.08 -10.14 -16.40
C GLN A 25 19.04 -9.87 -17.54
N HIS A 26 19.71 -10.93 -18.03
CA HIS A 26 20.67 -10.86 -19.14
C HIS A 26 21.77 -9.79 -18.93
N VAL A 27 22.30 -9.73 -17.71
CA VAL A 27 23.34 -8.77 -17.30
C VAL A 27 24.55 -8.85 -18.23
N ASN A 28 25.10 -7.69 -18.62
CA ASN A 28 26.23 -7.57 -19.55
C ASN A 28 25.93 -8.02 -21.00
N THR A 29 24.67 -8.04 -21.40
CA THR A 29 24.26 -8.30 -22.79
C THR A 29 23.46 -7.12 -23.36
N LYS A 30 23.27 -7.07 -24.69
CA LYS A 30 22.40 -6.07 -25.33
C LYS A 30 20.92 -6.19 -24.95
N GLN A 31 20.52 -7.30 -24.35
CA GLN A 31 19.15 -7.58 -23.90
C GLN A 31 18.99 -7.36 -22.39
N GLU A 32 19.94 -6.68 -21.74
CA GLU A 32 19.84 -6.38 -20.33
C GLU A 32 18.56 -5.58 -20.04
N SER A 33 17.76 -6.11 -19.12
CA SER A 33 16.54 -5.48 -18.66
C SER A 33 16.56 -5.33 -17.15
N ARG A 34 15.93 -4.27 -16.65
CA ARG A 34 15.85 -3.96 -15.22
C ARG A 34 14.39 -3.70 -14.86
N ASP A 35 13.88 -4.47 -13.91
CA ASP A 35 12.58 -4.22 -13.31
C ASP A 35 12.77 -3.78 -11.86
N ILE A 36 12.09 -2.70 -11.48
CA ILE A 36 12.16 -2.11 -10.15
C ILE A 36 10.90 -2.52 -9.40
N PHE A 37 10.86 -3.80 -8.99
CA PHE A 37 9.70 -4.35 -8.29
C PHE A 37 9.53 -3.78 -6.89
N GLY A 38 10.63 -3.46 -6.21
CA GLY A 38 10.60 -3.27 -4.77
C GLY A 38 10.50 -4.61 -4.03
N ARG A 39 10.78 -4.60 -2.72
CA ARG A 39 10.70 -5.76 -1.84
C ARG A 39 10.63 -5.30 -0.38
N CYS A 40 9.93 -6.03 0.46
CA CYS A 40 9.89 -5.81 1.90
C CYS A 40 10.49 -7.01 2.67
N TYR A 41 10.87 -6.74 3.91
CA TYR A 41 11.33 -7.72 4.88
C TYR A 41 10.45 -7.60 6.11
N VAL A 42 9.98 -8.74 6.61
CA VAL A 42 9.32 -8.84 7.92
C VAL A 42 10.29 -9.54 8.88
N LEU A 43 10.38 -9.03 10.09
CA LEU A 43 11.25 -9.56 11.14
C LEU A 43 10.41 -9.86 12.37
N SER A 44 10.81 -10.89 13.12
CA SER A 44 10.22 -11.20 14.42
C SER A 44 10.57 -10.10 15.45
N GLN A 45 9.97 -10.19 16.64
CA GLN A 45 10.16 -9.23 17.73
C GLN A 45 11.63 -9.03 18.16
N ASN A 46 12.51 -10.01 17.90
CA ASN A 46 13.93 -9.92 18.22
C ASN A 46 14.80 -9.47 17.04
N LEU A 47 14.15 -8.98 15.96
CA LEU A 47 14.75 -8.51 14.72
C LEU A 47 15.49 -9.60 13.93
N ARG A 48 15.09 -10.86 14.09
CA ARG A 48 15.60 -12.00 13.33
C ARG A 48 14.50 -12.59 12.45
N ILE A 49 14.93 -13.48 11.55
CA ILE A 49 14.05 -14.30 10.72
C ILE A 49 13.90 -15.62 11.46
N GLU A 50 12.71 -15.89 11.97
CA GLU A 50 12.44 -17.10 12.78
C GLU A 50 11.30 -17.94 12.20
N ASP A 51 10.29 -17.28 11.61
CA ASP A 51 9.13 -17.94 11.03
C ASP A 51 9.14 -17.88 9.49
N ASP A 52 8.35 -18.76 8.84
CA ASP A 52 8.18 -18.79 7.37
C ASP A 52 7.63 -17.48 6.77
N MET A 53 7.08 -16.60 7.61
CA MET A 53 6.51 -15.33 7.21
C MET A 53 7.45 -14.15 7.43
N ASP A 54 8.57 -14.40 8.10
CA ASP A 54 9.67 -13.46 8.22
C ASP A 54 10.54 -13.53 6.95
N GLY A 55 11.50 -12.61 6.84
CA GLY A 55 12.42 -12.55 5.72
C GLY A 55 11.87 -11.76 4.53
N GLY A 56 12.52 -11.93 3.40
CA GLY A 56 12.45 -11.02 2.25
C GLY A 56 11.44 -11.42 1.16
N ASP A 57 10.61 -12.43 1.37
CA ASP A 57 9.74 -12.96 0.32
C ASP A 57 8.45 -12.15 0.13
N TRP A 58 8.42 -10.92 0.66
CA TRP A 58 7.37 -9.94 0.45
C TRP A 58 7.69 -9.10 -0.78
N SER A 59 7.34 -9.64 -1.95
CA SER A 59 7.60 -9.05 -3.27
C SER A 59 6.54 -9.48 -4.27
N PHE A 60 5.30 -9.00 -4.11
CA PHE A 60 4.14 -9.47 -4.88
C PHE A 60 4.22 -9.11 -6.37
N CYS A 61 5.02 -8.10 -6.72
CA CYS A 61 5.24 -7.70 -8.11
C CYS A 61 6.21 -8.63 -8.87
N ASP A 62 7.01 -9.43 -8.16
CA ASP A 62 7.88 -10.41 -8.82
C ASP A 62 7.04 -11.57 -9.36
N GLY A 63 7.31 -12.00 -10.60
CA GLY A 63 6.54 -13.03 -11.30
C GLY A 63 5.31 -12.52 -12.05
N ARG A 64 4.94 -11.23 -11.93
CA ARG A 64 3.85 -10.62 -12.70
C ARG A 64 4.31 -10.08 -14.05
N LEU A 65 3.33 -9.68 -14.88
CA LEU A 65 3.60 -9.06 -16.19
C LEU A 65 4.50 -7.83 -16.02
N ARG A 66 5.59 -7.83 -16.77
CA ARG A 66 6.65 -6.82 -16.72
C ARG A 66 6.28 -5.58 -17.55
N GLY A 67 7.15 -4.57 -17.54
CA GLY A 67 6.91 -3.29 -18.21
C GLY A 67 6.30 -2.24 -17.29
N HIS A 68 6.43 -0.96 -17.65
CA HIS A 68 5.94 0.16 -16.83
C HIS A 68 4.41 0.26 -16.87
N GLU A 69 3.81 -0.22 -17.95
CA GLU A 69 2.38 -0.38 -18.17
C GLU A 69 1.73 -1.47 -17.28
N LYS A 70 2.55 -2.32 -16.64
CA LYS A 70 2.11 -3.35 -15.69
C LYS A 70 2.91 -3.27 -14.39
N PHE A 71 3.68 -4.30 -14.01
CA PHE A 71 4.32 -4.40 -12.71
C PHE A 71 5.84 -4.22 -12.74
N GLY A 72 6.46 -4.04 -13.91
CA GLY A 72 7.93 -3.91 -14.05
C GLY A 72 8.55 -2.69 -13.36
N SER A 73 7.73 -1.67 -13.07
CA SER A 73 8.13 -0.49 -12.28
C SER A 73 7.33 -0.35 -10.98
N CYS A 74 6.82 -1.45 -10.45
CA CYS A 74 5.89 -1.47 -9.31
C CYS A 74 6.31 -0.65 -8.09
N GLN A 75 7.60 -0.71 -7.72
CA GLN A 75 8.13 -0.01 -6.54
C GLN A 75 7.38 -0.32 -5.24
N GLN A 76 7.05 -1.59 -4.99
CA GLN A 76 6.41 -2.06 -3.76
C GLN A 76 7.17 -1.58 -2.52
N GLY A 77 6.41 -1.09 -1.54
CA GLY A 77 6.95 -0.71 -0.23
C GLY A 77 7.55 0.69 -0.22
N VAL A 78 7.10 1.58 -1.13
CA VAL A 78 7.24 3.04 -0.90
C VAL A 78 6.57 3.37 0.44
N ALA A 79 5.33 2.92 0.61
CA ALA A 79 4.66 2.81 1.89
C ALA A 79 4.36 1.34 2.22
N ALA A 80 4.44 1.04 3.51
CA ALA A 80 3.97 -0.22 4.08
C ALA A 80 3.51 0.07 5.50
N THR A 81 2.43 -0.57 5.95
CA THR A 81 1.91 -0.43 7.32
C THR A 81 1.25 -1.71 7.79
N PHE A 82 1.19 -1.90 9.10
CA PHE A 82 0.33 -2.91 9.69
C PHE A 82 -1.05 -2.30 9.94
N THR A 83 -2.10 -3.10 9.82
CA THR A 83 -3.41 -2.64 10.27
C THR A 83 -3.41 -2.46 11.80
N LYS A 84 -4.25 -1.56 12.31
CA LYS A 84 -4.30 -1.27 13.76
C LYS A 84 -4.75 -2.45 14.62
N ASP A 85 -5.42 -3.43 14.01
CA ASP A 85 -5.76 -4.72 14.62
C ASP A 85 -4.67 -5.80 14.42
N PHE A 86 -3.55 -5.42 13.79
CA PHE A 86 -2.37 -6.25 13.50
C PHE A 86 -2.64 -7.49 12.65
N HIS A 87 -3.79 -7.53 11.98
CA HIS A 87 -4.24 -8.66 11.20
C HIS A 87 -3.59 -8.72 9.80
N TYR A 88 -3.35 -7.56 9.18
CA TYR A 88 -2.76 -7.47 7.84
C TYR A 88 -1.48 -6.64 7.79
N ILE A 89 -0.71 -6.89 6.74
CA ILE A 89 0.29 -5.97 6.21
C ILE A 89 -0.25 -5.35 4.93
N VAL A 90 -0.17 -4.03 4.85
CA VAL A 90 -0.63 -3.25 3.70
C VAL A 90 0.59 -2.71 2.97
N PHE A 91 0.65 -2.90 1.66
CA PHE A 91 1.73 -2.43 0.80
C PHE A 91 1.20 -1.47 -0.25
N GLY A 92 1.95 -0.39 -0.44
CA GLY A 92 1.74 0.57 -1.50
C GLY A 92 2.74 0.33 -2.63
N ALA A 93 2.25 0.36 -3.87
CA ALA A 93 3.05 0.16 -5.07
C ALA A 93 2.69 1.24 -6.12
N PRO A 94 3.21 2.47 -5.97
CA PRO A 94 2.79 3.61 -6.79
C PRO A 94 3.21 3.53 -8.26
N GLY A 95 4.14 2.64 -8.63
CA GLY A 95 4.68 2.56 -9.98
C GLY A 95 4.01 1.55 -10.89
N THR A 96 2.93 0.89 -10.45
CA THR A 96 2.14 -0.02 -11.28
C THR A 96 1.26 0.74 -12.28
N TYR A 97 0.98 0.12 -13.42
CA TYR A 97 0.03 0.61 -14.44
C TYR A 97 0.31 2.05 -14.89
N ASN A 98 1.49 2.32 -15.47
CA ASN A 98 1.92 3.68 -15.83
C ASN A 98 1.85 4.64 -14.63
N TRP A 99 2.36 4.18 -13.50
CA TRP A 99 2.35 4.90 -12.24
C TRP A 99 0.97 5.37 -11.77
N LYS A 100 -0.09 4.64 -12.14
CA LYS A 100 -1.42 4.79 -11.54
C LYS A 100 -1.35 4.46 -10.04
N GLY A 101 -0.66 3.35 -9.74
CA GLY A 101 -0.41 2.85 -8.39
C GLY A 101 -1.52 1.94 -7.86
N ILE A 102 -1.18 1.07 -6.91
CA ILE A 102 -2.13 0.18 -6.24
C ILE A 102 -1.84 0.08 -4.74
N VAL A 103 -2.85 -0.42 -4.02
CA VAL A 103 -2.74 -0.89 -2.64
C VAL A 103 -3.01 -2.38 -2.63
N ARG A 104 -2.21 -3.10 -1.85
CA ARG A 104 -2.38 -4.52 -1.60
C ARG A 104 -2.37 -4.80 -0.11
N VAL A 105 -3.31 -5.60 0.34
CA VAL A 105 -3.47 -6.03 1.73
C VAL A 105 -3.20 -7.52 1.76
N GLU A 106 -2.12 -7.92 2.41
CA GLU A 106 -1.75 -9.32 2.55
C GLU A 106 -1.89 -9.79 3.99
N GLN A 107 -2.40 -11.01 4.12
CA GLN A 107 -2.27 -11.81 5.32
C GLN A 107 -1.44 -13.03 4.96
N LYS A 108 -0.22 -13.10 5.47
CA LYS A 108 0.42 -14.39 5.71
C LYS A 108 0.30 -14.56 7.21
N ASN A 109 -0.59 -15.43 7.67
CA ASN A 109 -0.59 -15.87 9.05
C ASN A 109 -0.83 -17.38 9.12
N ASN A 110 0.24 -18.14 9.29
CA ASN A 110 0.21 -19.60 9.32
C ASN A 110 -0.65 -20.15 10.48
N THR A 111 -0.82 -19.41 11.59
CA THR A 111 -1.62 -19.86 12.74
C THR A 111 -3.14 -19.90 12.46
N PHE A 112 -3.61 -19.23 11.40
CA PHE A 112 -5.02 -19.33 10.99
C PHE A 112 -5.33 -20.63 10.21
N PHE A 113 -4.32 -21.27 9.60
CA PHE A 113 -4.47 -22.62 9.07
C PHE A 113 -4.78 -23.62 10.20
N ASP A 114 -4.15 -23.45 11.37
CA ASP A 114 -4.43 -24.28 12.56
C ASP A 114 -5.82 -24.02 13.16
N MET A 115 -6.45 -22.89 12.83
CA MET A 115 -7.79 -22.50 13.29
C MET A 115 -8.88 -22.65 12.21
N ASN A 116 -8.60 -23.30 11.08
CA ASN A 116 -9.52 -23.50 9.94
C ASN A 116 -10.07 -22.20 9.30
N ILE A 117 -9.34 -21.09 9.36
CA ILE A 117 -9.67 -19.85 8.65
C ILE A 117 -8.75 -19.80 7.44
N PHE A 118 -9.26 -20.24 6.29
CA PHE A 118 -8.43 -20.64 5.16
C PHE A 118 -8.12 -19.54 4.15
N GLU A 119 -8.95 -18.50 4.01
CA GLU A 119 -8.75 -17.44 3.01
C GLU A 119 -9.28 -16.11 3.53
N ASP A 120 -8.39 -15.25 3.99
CA ASP A 120 -8.70 -13.86 4.32
C ASP A 120 -7.70 -12.95 3.60
N GLY A 121 -7.89 -12.87 2.28
CA GLY A 121 -7.01 -12.18 1.34
C GLY A 121 -6.03 -13.09 0.61
N PRO A 122 -5.13 -12.51 -0.20
CA PRO A 122 -4.84 -11.07 -0.30
C PRO A 122 -5.95 -10.26 -0.97
N TYR A 123 -6.08 -8.98 -0.61
CA TYR A 123 -6.96 -8.02 -1.28
C TYR A 123 -6.14 -7.00 -2.06
N GLU A 124 -6.53 -6.70 -3.29
CA GLU A 124 -5.80 -5.77 -4.15
C GLU A 124 -6.73 -4.84 -4.92
N VAL A 125 -6.32 -3.58 -5.09
CA VAL A 125 -6.98 -2.68 -6.05
C VAL A 125 -6.69 -3.16 -7.46
N GLY A 126 -7.74 -3.50 -8.22
CA GLY A 126 -7.59 -4.17 -9.53
C GLY A 126 -7.71 -5.70 -9.46
N GLY A 127 -7.83 -6.27 -8.25
CA GLY A 127 -8.00 -7.69 -8.04
C GLY A 127 -6.73 -8.50 -8.22
N GLU A 128 -6.56 -9.51 -7.36
CA GLU A 128 -5.33 -10.31 -7.35
C GLU A 128 -5.18 -11.24 -8.56
N THR A 129 -6.30 -11.69 -9.12
CA THR A 129 -6.28 -12.60 -10.28
C THR A 129 -6.49 -11.82 -11.58
N GLU A 130 -7.46 -10.92 -11.58
CA GLU A 130 -7.86 -10.17 -12.77
C GLU A 130 -6.80 -9.15 -13.19
N HIS A 131 -6.12 -8.52 -12.21
CA HIS A 131 -5.18 -7.43 -12.46
C HIS A 131 -5.77 -6.35 -13.39
N ASP A 132 -7.05 -6.03 -13.17
CA ASP A 132 -7.83 -5.11 -13.99
C ASP A 132 -7.51 -3.67 -13.60
N GLU A 133 -6.64 -3.07 -14.40
CA GLU A 133 -6.27 -1.66 -14.29
C GLU A 133 -7.50 -0.74 -14.28
N SER A 134 -8.60 -1.08 -14.94
CA SER A 134 -9.79 -0.21 -15.03
C SER A 134 -10.48 0.00 -13.67
N LEU A 135 -10.28 -0.91 -12.71
CA LEU A 135 -10.82 -0.83 -11.36
C LEU A 135 -9.99 0.05 -10.42
N VAL A 136 -8.80 0.48 -10.84
CA VAL A 136 -7.96 1.39 -10.04
C VAL A 136 -8.55 2.82 -10.10
N PRO A 137 -8.96 3.41 -8.96
CA PRO A 137 -9.88 4.55 -8.91
C PRO A 137 -9.20 5.93 -9.06
N VAL A 138 -8.07 6.00 -9.75
CA VAL A 138 -7.31 7.24 -10.00
C VAL A 138 -6.77 7.22 -11.43
N PRO A 139 -6.45 8.35 -12.09
CA PRO A 139 -5.83 8.31 -13.43
C PRO A 139 -4.39 7.78 -13.39
N ALA A 140 -3.81 7.47 -14.55
CA ALA A 140 -2.37 7.17 -14.64
C ALA A 140 -1.53 8.31 -14.04
N ASN A 141 -0.30 8.02 -13.63
CA ASN A 141 0.63 8.96 -12.98
C ASN A 141 0.23 9.48 -11.59
N SER A 142 -0.81 8.93 -10.96
CA SER A 142 -1.35 9.38 -9.67
C SER A 142 -0.58 8.95 -8.43
N TYR A 143 0.18 7.85 -8.52
CA TYR A 143 0.95 7.27 -7.42
C TYR A 143 0.09 6.77 -6.25
N LEU A 144 -1.05 6.11 -6.50
CA LEU A 144 -1.84 5.49 -5.43
C LEU A 144 -0.99 4.48 -4.63
N GLY A 145 -1.13 4.50 -3.31
CA GLY A 145 -0.27 3.71 -2.41
C GLY A 145 1.05 4.41 -2.07
N PHE A 146 1.15 5.72 -2.29
CA PHE A 146 2.34 6.47 -1.89
C PHE A 146 2.45 6.62 -0.37
N SER A 147 1.33 6.81 0.32
CA SER A 147 1.19 6.85 1.77
C SER A 147 0.02 5.96 2.18
N LEU A 148 0.06 5.39 3.39
CA LEU A 148 -0.90 4.39 3.85
C LEU A 148 -1.18 4.51 5.34
N ASP A 149 -2.44 4.37 5.72
CA ASP A 149 -2.88 4.08 7.08
C ASP A 149 -4.20 3.26 7.03
N SER A 150 -4.73 2.84 8.17
CA SER A 150 -5.99 2.10 8.25
C SER A 150 -6.64 2.21 9.62
N GLY A 151 -7.93 1.90 9.67
CA GLY A 151 -8.63 1.84 10.94
C GLY A 151 -10.09 1.45 10.81
N LYS A 152 -10.64 0.93 11.90
CA LYS A 152 -12.10 0.87 12.10
C LYS A 152 -12.59 2.20 12.64
N GLY A 153 -13.86 2.50 12.41
CA GLY A 153 -14.48 3.76 12.82
C GLY A 153 -14.05 4.95 11.96
N ILE A 154 -13.55 4.72 10.74
CA ILE A 154 -13.38 5.79 9.73
C ILE A 154 -14.70 5.96 8.98
N VAL A 155 -15.16 4.92 8.27
CA VAL A 155 -16.46 4.90 7.59
C VAL A 155 -17.46 3.98 8.30
N SER A 156 -16.98 2.84 8.82
CA SER A 156 -17.77 1.86 9.56
C SER A 156 -17.07 1.48 10.86
N LYS A 157 -17.82 1.20 11.93
CA LYS A 157 -17.26 0.70 13.20
C LYS A 157 -16.84 -0.77 13.14
N ASP A 158 -17.47 -1.54 12.25
CA ASP A 158 -17.29 -2.99 12.18
C ASP A 158 -16.20 -3.37 11.16
N GLU A 159 -16.16 -2.64 10.04
CA GLU A 159 -15.24 -2.89 8.94
C GLU A 159 -14.01 -1.97 9.00
N ILE A 160 -12.86 -2.52 8.65
CA ILE A 160 -11.63 -1.75 8.49
C ILE A 160 -11.65 -1.00 7.16
N THR A 161 -11.31 0.29 7.20
CA THR A 161 -11.08 1.12 6.02
C THR A 161 -9.56 1.30 5.86
N PHE A 162 -9.07 1.15 4.64
CA PHE A 162 -7.68 1.46 4.27
C PHE A 162 -7.64 2.86 3.65
N VAL A 163 -6.70 3.68 4.10
CA VAL A 163 -6.53 5.05 3.63
C VAL A 163 -5.25 5.09 2.79
N SER A 164 -5.36 5.57 1.55
CA SER A 164 -4.23 5.58 0.62
C SER A 164 -4.08 6.91 -0.07
N GLY A 165 -2.88 7.49 0.01
CA GLY A 165 -2.54 8.70 -0.71
C GLY A 165 -2.16 8.44 -2.17
N ALA A 166 -2.60 9.36 -3.03
CA ALA A 166 -2.26 9.45 -4.45
C ALA A 166 -1.84 10.90 -4.76
N PRO A 167 -0.65 11.35 -4.33
CA PRO A 167 -0.27 12.77 -4.29
C PRO A 167 -0.17 13.46 -5.65
N ARG A 168 -0.22 12.72 -6.76
CA ARG A 168 -0.21 13.30 -8.11
C ARG A 168 -1.54 13.15 -8.84
N ALA A 169 -2.56 12.56 -8.21
CA ALA A 169 -3.87 12.41 -8.79
C ALA A 169 -4.44 13.78 -9.21
N ASN A 170 -4.93 13.86 -10.43
CA ASN A 170 -5.54 15.07 -10.99
C ASN A 170 -4.69 16.36 -10.80
N HIS A 171 -3.36 16.23 -10.82
CA HIS A 171 -2.37 17.30 -10.62
C HIS A 171 -2.39 18.01 -9.25
N SER A 172 -3.39 17.79 -8.40
CA SER A 172 -3.44 18.34 -7.04
C SER A 172 -3.05 17.32 -5.97
N GLY A 173 -3.42 16.06 -6.20
CA GLY A 173 -3.33 14.97 -5.24
C GLY A 173 -4.72 14.51 -4.75
N ALA A 174 -4.80 13.27 -4.27
CA ALA A 174 -6.03 12.70 -3.72
C ALA A 174 -5.73 11.73 -2.57
N VAL A 175 -6.76 11.43 -1.77
CA VAL A 175 -6.75 10.33 -0.80
C VAL A 175 -7.95 9.43 -1.06
N VAL A 176 -7.70 8.13 -1.22
CA VAL A 176 -8.73 7.12 -1.50
C VAL A 176 -8.96 6.28 -0.25
N LEU A 177 -10.21 6.21 0.19
CA LEU A 177 -10.67 5.27 1.20
C LEU A 177 -11.09 3.97 0.50
N LEU A 178 -10.50 2.86 0.91
CA LEU A 178 -10.71 1.55 0.32
C LEU A 178 -11.31 0.59 1.36
N LYS A 179 -12.20 -0.27 0.90
CA LYS A 179 -12.76 -1.38 1.69
C LYS A 179 -12.54 -2.71 1.02
N ARG A 180 -12.54 -3.79 1.80
CA ARG A 180 -12.45 -5.16 1.29
C ARG A 180 -13.79 -5.58 0.72
N ASP A 181 -13.77 -6.17 -0.46
CA ASP A 181 -14.86 -7.01 -0.93
C ASP A 181 -14.48 -8.49 -0.74
N MET A 182 -15.09 -9.11 0.26
CA MET A 182 -14.83 -10.52 0.62
C MET A 182 -15.19 -11.49 -0.50
N LYS A 183 -16.06 -11.11 -1.45
CA LYS A 183 -16.50 -12.01 -2.52
C LYS A 183 -15.55 -12.06 -3.71
N SER A 184 -14.89 -10.95 -3.99
CA SER A 184 -14.01 -10.78 -5.17
C SER A 184 -12.53 -10.70 -4.80
N ALA A 185 -12.19 -10.63 -3.51
CA ALA A 185 -10.84 -10.32 -3.04
C ALA A 185 -10.30 -8.97 -3.59
N HIS A 186 -11.21 -8.04 -3.87
CA HIS A 186 -10.86 -6.69 -4.34
C HIS A 186 -10.78 -5.70 -3.19
N LEU A 187 -9.98 -4.65 -3.37
CA LEU A 187 -10.11 -3.41 -2.62
C LEU A 187 -10.91 -2.41 -3.45
N LEU A 188 -12.10 -2.08 -2.98
CA LEU A 188 -13.02 -1.18 -3.67
C LEU A 188 -12.97 0.22 -3.06
N PRO A 189 -13.02 1.30 -3.87
CA PRO A 189 -13.14 2.65 -3.37
C PRO A 189 -14.47 2.85 -2.66
N GLU A 190 -14.41 3.47 -1.49
CA GLU A 190 -15.57 3.88 -0.70
C GLU A 190 -15.74 5.40 -0.74
N HIS A 191 -14.64 6.15 -0.72
CA HIS A 191 -14.64 7.60 -0.84
C HIS A 191 -13.32 8.09 -1.42
N ILE A 192 -13.33 9.27 -2.05
CA ILE A 192 -12.14 9.93 -2.58
C ILE A 192 -12.18 11.40 -2.14
N PHE A 193 -11.13 11.84 -1.47
CA PHE A 193 -10.88 13.25 -1.18
C PHE A 193 -9.95 13.82 -2.25
N ASP A 194 -10.39 14.87 -2.93
CA ASP A 194 -9.58 15.58 -3.93
C ASP A 194 -8.88 16.79 -3.29
N GLY A 195 -7.61 17.00 -3.62
CA GLY A 195 -6.85 18.16 -3.19
C GLY A 195 -7.25 19.44 -3.93
N GLU A 196 -7.37 20.55 -3.22
CA GLU A 196 -7.85 21.81 -3.78
C GLU A 196 -6.76 22.58 -4.57
N GLY A 197 -5.49 22.44 -4.20
CA GLY A 197 -4.38 23.22 -4.78
C GLY A 197 -3.62 22.47 -5.88
N LEU A 198 -3.43 23.13 -7.04
CA LEU A 198 -2.55 22.62 -8.10
C LEU A 198 -1.16 22.34 -7.55
N ALA A 199 -0.63 21.15 -7.85
CA ALA A 199 0.67 20.67 -7.41
C ALA A 199 0.88 20.68 -5.88
N SER A 200 -0.20 20.74 -5.08
CA SER A 200 -0.11 20.75 -3.61
C SER A 200 0.41 19.45 -3.00
N SER A 201 0.42 18.37 -3.79
CA SER A 201 0.77 17.02 -3.34
C SER A 201 -0.14 16.52 -2.22
N PHE A 202 -1.44 16.82 -2.31
CA PHE A 202 -2.43 16.37 -1.33
C PHE A 202 -2.48 14.83 -1.26
N GLY A 203 -2.34 14.26 -0.07
CA GLY A 203 -2.17 12.82 0.12
C GLY A 203 -0.71 12.36 0.10
N TYR A 204 0.25 13.28 0.20
CA TYR A 204 1.67 12.92 0.32
C TYR A 204 1.95 12.08 1.57
N ASP A 205 1.25 12.38 2.67
CA ASP A 205 1.25 11.59 3.90
C ASP A 205 -0.16 11.55 4.49
N VAL A 206 -0.50 10.49 5.21
CA VAL A 206 -1.82 10.30 5.83
C VAL A 206 -1.68 9.73 7.23
N ALA A 207 -2.54 10.18 8.13
CA ALA A 207 -2.62 9.62 9.49
C ALA A 207 -4.09 9.51 9.93
N VAL A 208 -4.42 8.40 10.57
CA VAL A 208 -5.74 8.10 11.13
C VAL A 208 -5.65 8.19 12.64
N VAL A 209 -6.43 9.08 13.25
CA VAL A 209 -6.42 9.31 14.70
C VAL A 209 -7.74 9.93 15.16
N ASP A 210 -8.24 9.52 16.33
CA ASP A 210 -9.39 10.16 16.96
C ASP A 210 -8.93 11.45 17.67
N LEU A 211 -9.14 12.60 17.02
CA LEU A 211 -8.71 13.92 17.51
C LEU A 211 -9.69 14.51 18.53
N ASN A 212 -10.99 14.22 18.37
CA ASN A 212 -12.05 14.83 19.16
C ASN A 212 -12.56 13.94 20.31
N LYS A 213 -12.08 12.69 20.39
CA LYS A 213 -12.42 11.66 21.38
C LYS A 213 -13.88 11.22 21.35
N ASP A 214 -14.52 11.24 20.19
CA ASP A 214 -15.88 10.72 20.01
C ASP A 214 -15.91 9.21 19.68
N GLY A 215 -14.73 8.60 19.56
CA GLY A 215 -14.53 7.18 19.26
C GLY A 215 -14.53 6.86 17.77
N TRP A 216 -14.86 7.80 16.87
CA TRP A 216 -14.59 7.71 15.43
C TRP A 216 -13.15 8.18 15.15
N GLN A 217 -12.58 7.67 14.08
CA GLN A 217 -11.25 8.06 13.65
C GLN A 217 -11.36 9.21 12.66
N ASP A 218 -10.57 10.26 12.88
CA ASP A 218 -10.38 11.34 11.92
C ASP A 218 -9.20 11.03 11.00
N ILE A 219 -9.19 11.65 9.82
CA ILE A 219 -8.10 11.53 8.84
C ILE A 219 -7.39 12.87 8.73
N VAL A 220 -6.08 12.86 8.95
CA VAL A 220 -5.18 13.98 8.69
C VAL A 220 -4.47 13.72 7.37
N ILE A 221 -4.51 14.70 6.46
CA ILE A 221 -3.94 14.58 5.11
C ILE A 221 -2.87 15.65 4.91
N GLY A 222 -1.66 15.22 4.57
CA GLY A 222 -0.55 16.10 4.24
C GLY A 222 -0.63 16.60 2.79
N ALA A 223 -0.46 17.91 2.61
CA ALA A 223 -0.28 18.57 1.31
C ALA A 223 0.94 19.50 1.37
N PRO A 224 2.17 18.94 1.41
CA PRO A 224 3.38 19.69 1.77
C PRO A 224 3.80 20.74 0.73
N GLN A 225 3.26 20.68 -0.48
CA GLN A 225 3.52 21.65 -1.55
C GLN A 225 2.34 22.62 -1.72
N TYR A 226 1.37 22.60 -0.81
CA TYR A 226 0.29 23.58 -0.79
C TYR A 226 0.88 24.98 -0.63
N PHE A 227 0.36 25.90 -1.44
CA PHE A 227 0.76 27.29 -1.45
C PHE A 227 -0.48 28.17 -1.50
N ASP A 228 -0.58 29.07 -0.53
CA ASP A 228 -1.55 30.16 -0.52
C ASP A 228 -0.78 31.49 -0.48
N ARG A 229 -1.12 32.38 -1.41
CA ARG A 229 -0.47 33.70 -1.52
C ARG A 229 -1.02 34.68 -0.49
N ASP A 230 -2.29 34.52 -0.10
CA ASP A 230 -3.04 35.51 0.66
C ASP A 230 -3.23 35.09 2.14
N GLY A 231 -2.51 34.05 2.59
CA GLY A 231 -2.61 33.44 3.92
C GLY A 231 -2.34 34.36 5.11
#